data_AF-A0A3M1AS17-F1
#
_entry.id   AF-A0A3M1AS17-F1
#
_cell.length_a   1.000
_cell.length_b   1.000
_cell.length_c   1.000
_cell.angle_alpha   90.00
_cell.angle_beta   90.00
_cell.angle_gamma   90.00
#
_symmetry.space_group_name_H-M   'P 1'
#
loop_
_entity.id
_entity.type
_entity.pdbx_description
1 polymer ?
#
loop_
_entity_poly.entity_id
_entity_poly.type
_entity_poly.pdbx_seq_one_letter_code
_entity_poly.pdbx_strand_id
1 'polypeptide(L)'
;GKYAQLRMPSGEVRMVLQECRATIGQVGNADHENITIGKAGKMRWLGRRPRVRGVAMNPIDHPMGGGEGKSSGGRHPCTPWGKITKGLKTRKKKSSDALIVKRRKK
;
A
#
# COMPACT_ATOMS: atom_id res chain seq x y z
N GLY A 1 18.72 -27.83 -1.58
CA GLY A 1 17.59 -27.90 -0.63
C GLY A 1 16.30 -27.58 -1.36
N LYS A 2 15.13 -27.99 -0.84
CA LYS A 2 13.81 -27.90 -1.54
C LYS A 2 13.36 -26.48 -1.93
N TYR A 3 13.93 -25.45 -1.29
CA TYR A 3 13.57 -24.06 -1.50
C TYR A 3 14.75 -23.23 -2.02
N ALA A 4 14.46 -22.26 -2.87
CA ALA A 4 15.35 -21.18 -3.28
C ALA A 4 14.96 -19.86 -2.59
N GLN A 5 15.94 -19.00 -2.30
CA GLN A 5 15.68 -17.67 -1.74
C GLN A 5 15.56 -16.65 -2.87
N LEU A 6 14.46 -15.89 -2.87
CA LEU A 6 14.22 -14.82 -3.84
C LEU A 6 14.08 -13.48 -3.12
N ARG A 7 14.70 -12.44 -3.71
CA ARG A 7 14.46 -11.05 -3.34
C ARG A 7 13.28 -10.54 -4.17
N MET A 8 12.17 -10.28 -3.51
CA MET A 8 10.95 -9.77 -4.13
C MET A 8 11.14 -8.31 -4.59
N PRO A 9 10.33 -7.80 -5.54
CA PRO A 9 10.34 -6.39 -5.94
C PRO A 9 10.10 -5.43 -4.77
N SER A 10 9.40 -5.88 -3.72
CA SER A 10 9.19 -5.13 -2.48
C SER A 10 10.44 -5.03 -1.57
N GLY A 11 11.53 -5.71 -1.92
CA GLY A 11 12.73 -5.86 -1.09
C GLY A 11 12.62 -6.92 0.02
N GLU A 12 11.49 -7.63 0.14
CA GLU A 12 11.35 -8.79 1.02
C GLU A 12 12.19 -9.98 0.50
N VAL A 13 12.85 -10.73 1.38
CA VAL A 13 13.51 -11.99 1.04
C VAL A 13 12.64 -13.15 1.49
N ARG A 14 12.26 -14.02 0.54
CA ARG A 14 11.31 -15.11 0.74
C ARG A 14 11.82 -16.40 0.09
N MET A 15 11.56 -17.53 0.75
CA MET A 15 11.78 -18.87 0.23
C MET A 15 10.63 -19.31 -0.68
N VAL A 16 10.97 -19.85 -1.86
CA VAL A 16 10.04 -20.37 -2.86
C VAL A 16 10.49 -21.76 -3.29
N LEU A 17 9.56 -22.66 -3.63
CA LEU A 17 9.89 -24.02 -4.08
C LEU A 17 10.71 -23.96 -5.37
N GLN A 18 11.72 -24.82 -5.47
CA GLN A 18 12.58 -24.88 -6.67
C GLN A 18 11.83 -25.36 -7.92
N GLU A 19 10.70 -26.05 -7.75
CA GLU A 19 9.83 -26.50 -8.84
C GLU A 19 9.04 -25.35 -9.51
N CYS A 20 8.96 -24.17 -8.87
CA CYS A 20 8.27 -23.03 -9.44
C CYS A 20 9.02 -22.50 -10.68
N ARG A 21 8.29 -22.30 -11.78
CA ARG A 21 8.84 -21.73 -13.02
C ARG A 21 8.99 -20.21 -12.92
N ALA A 22 10.04 -19.69 -13.55
CA ALA A 22 10.28 -18.25 -13.71
C ALA A 22 10.81 -17.98 -15.12
N THR A 23 10.71 -16.74 -15.57
CA THR A 23 11.28 -16.28 -16.84
C THR A 23 12.49 -15.40 -16.56
N ILE A 24 13.54 -15.55 -17.35
CA ILE A 24 14.75 -14.73 -17.26
C ILE A 24 14.46 -13.36 -17.86
N GLY A 25 14.80 -12.29 -17.13
CA GLY A 25 14.67 -10.91 -17.59
C GLY A 25 13.81 -10.04 -16.67
N GLN A 26 13.84 -8.73 -16.93
CA GLN A 26 12.99 -7.74 -16.26
C GLN A 26 11.69 -7.54 -17.05
N VAL A 27 10.60 -7.24 -16.35
CA VAL A 27 9.37 -6.77 -17.02
C VAL A 27 9.67 -5.43 -17.71
N GLY A 28 9.34 -5.33 -19.01
CA GLY A 28 9.57 -4.11 -19.81
C GLY A 28 8.72 -2.91 -19.36
N ASN A 29 8.85 -1.78 -20.06
CA ASN A 29 8.21 -0.50 -19.72
C ASN A 29 8.63 0.04 -18.35
N ALA A 30 9.94 0.08 -18.08
CA ALA A 30 10.51 0.60 -16.84
C ALA A 30 10.18 2.09 -16.62
N ASP A 31 10.07 2.88 -17.70
CA ASP A 31 9.72 4.31 -17.66
C ASP A 31 8.27 4.60 -17.26
N HIS A 32 7.46 3.57 -17.02
CA HIS A 32 6.07 3.75 -16.60
C HIS A 32 5.93 4.61 -15.34
N GLU A 33 6.91 4.56 -14.44
CA GLU A 33 6.92 5.37 -13.21
C GLU A 33 7.16 6.87 -13.47
N ASN A 34 7.80 7.22 -14.59
CA ASN A 34 8.09 8.61 -14.97
C ASN A 34 6.90 9.31 -15.63
N ILE A 35 5.80 8.58 -15.89
CA ILE A 35 4.62 9.13 -16.56
C ILE A 35 3.89 10.14 -15.64
N THR A 36 3.86 11.39 -16.07
CA THR A 36 3.04 12.43 -15.42
C THR A 36 1.59 12.38 -15.92
N ILE A 37 0.64 12.47 -14.98
CA ILE A 37 -0.79 12.41 -15.30
C ILE A 37 -1.32 13.76 -15.81
N GLY A 38 -0.79 14.87 -15.29
CA GLY A 38 -1.02 16.23 -15.79
C GLY A 38 -2.40 16.84 -15.51
N LYS A 39 -3.49 16.10 -15.76
CA LYS A 39 -4.88 16.58 -15.58
C LYS A 39 -5.77 15.59 -14.84
N ALA A 40 -6.78 16.11 -14.14
CA ALA A 40 -7.78 15.30 -13.44
C ALA A 40 -8.53 14.33 -14.38
N GLY A 41 -8.81 14.74 -15.63
CA GLY A 41 -9.49 13.90 -16.61
C GLY A 41 -8.73 12.60 -16.94
N LYS A 42 -7.39 12.63 -16.99
CA LYS A 42 -6.58 11.43 -17.26
C LYS A 42 -6.70 10.41 -16.11
N MET A 43 -6.83 10.85 -14.86
CA MET A 43 -7.16 9.95 -13.74
C MET A 43 -8.52 9.27 -13.92
N ARG A 44 -9.52 9.99 -14.45
CA ARG A 44 -10.85 9.45 -14.69
C ARG A 44 -10.84 8.40 -15.79
N TRP A 45 -10.03 8.59 -16.84
CA TRP A 45 -9.83 7.57 -17.90
C TRP A 45 -9.23 6.28 -17.36
N LEU A 46 -8.39 6.36 -16.31
CA LEU A 46 -7.87 5.20 -15.58
C LEU A 46 -8.91 4.56 -14.63
N GLY A 47 -10.18 4.98 -14.67
CA GLY A 47 -11.25 4.47 -13.81
C GLY A 47 -11.19 4.94 -12.35
N ARG A 48 -10.30 5.89 -12.02
CA ARG A 48 -10.13 6.38 -10.63
C ARG A 48 -11.04 7.58 -10.37
N ARG A 49 -11.97 7.44 -9.42
CA ARG A 49 -12.86 8.52 -8.95
C ARG A 49 -12.13 9.45 -7.96
N PRO A 50 -12.54 10.72 -7.84
CA PRO A 50 -11.99 11.63 -6.85
C PRO A 50 -12.21 11.08 -5.43
N ARG A 51 -11.23 11.25 -4.55
CA ARG A 51 -11.28 10.84 -3.15
C ARG A 51 -11.29 12.05 -2.24
N VAL A 52 -12.27 12.12 -1.33
CA VAL A 52 -12.40 13.21 -0.35
C VAL A 52 -11.53 12.91 0.87
N ARG A 53 -10.88 13.94 1.43
CA ARG A 53 -10.07 13.83 2.66
C ARG A 53 -10.98 13.73 3.88
N GLY A 54 -10.63 12.89 4.87
CA GLY A 54 -11.41 12.72 6.10
C GLY A 54 -11.59 14.00 6.92
N VAL A 55 -10.60 14.91 6.87
CA VAL A 55 -10.66 16.23 7.52
C VAL A 55 -11.72 17.15 6.92
N ALA A 56 -12.12 16.92 5.66
CA ALA A 56 -13.17 17.69 5.00
C ALA A 56 -14.57 17.10 5.21
N MET A 57 -14.71 16.08 6.07
CA MET A 57 -15.97 15.40 6.35
C MET A 57 -16.52 15.82 7.72
N ASN A 58 -17.77 15.45 8.00
CA ASN A 58 -18.37 15.67 9.30
C ASN A 58 -17.93 14.58 10.30
N PRO A 59 -18.08 14.79 11.63
CA PRO A 59 -17.74 13.80 12.65
C PRO A 59 -18.44 12.44 12.49
N ILE A 60 -19.65 12.43 11.90
CA ILE A 60 -20.43 11.21 11.59
C ILE A 60 -19.76 10.35 10.51
N ASP A 61 -19.10 10.97 9.53
CA ASP A 61 -18.58 10.30 8.34
C ASP A 61 -17.15 9.78 8.53
N HIS A 62 -16.35 10.53 9.30
CA HIS A 62 -14.95 10.20 9.51
C HIS A 62 -14.50 10.54 10.92
N PRO A 63 -13.69 9.68 11.56
CA PRO A 63 -13.08 9.95 12.86
C PRO A 63 -12.20 11.22 12.95
N MET A 64 -11.91 11.86 11.82
CA MET A 64 -11.06 13.05 11.70
C MET A 64 -11.88 14.25 11.19
N GLY A 65 -13.19 14.08 11.05
CA GLY A 65 -14.11 15.10 10.56
C GLY A 65 -14.52 16.08 11.65
N GLY A 66 -15.00 17.25 11.21
CA GLY A 66 -15.44 18.35 12.06
C GLY A 66 -14.33 19.25 12.61
N GLY A 67 -14.73 20.05 13.60
CA GLY A 67 -13.98 21.22 14.08
C GLY A 67 -14.41 22.50 13.38
N GLU A 68 -14.29 23.64 14.07
CA GLU A 68 -14.56 24.95 13.49
C GLU A 68 -13.45 25.34 12.51
N GLY A 69 -13.84 25.77 11.30
CA GLY A 69 -12.89 26.10 10.24
C GLY A 69 -12.03 24.91 9.81
N LYS A 70 -10.75 25.15 9.52
CA LYS A 70 -9.81 24.11 9.10
C LYS A 70 -9.17 23.45 10.31
N SER A 71 -9.48 22.17 10.54
CA SER A 71 -8.88 21.38 11.62
C SER A 71 -7.78 20.44 11.12
N SER A 72 -6.94 19.96 12.04
CA SER A 72 -5.96 18.89 11.78
C SER A 72 -6.52 17.48 12.03
N GLY A 73 -7.79 17.39 12.42
CA GLY A 73 -8.46 16.15 12.86
C GLY A 73 -8.26 15.79 14.34
N GLY A 74 -7.43 16.52 15.10
CA GLY A 74 -7.37 16.47 16.58
C GLY A 74 -6.90 15.15 17.22
N ARG A 75 -6.60 14.12 16.42
CA ARG A 75 -6.23 12.78 16.88
C ARG A 75 -5.18 12.14 15.98
N HIS A 76 -4.65 10.99 16.40
CA HIS A 76 -3.78 10.18 15.56
C HIS A 76 -4.49 9.84 14.22
N PRO A 77 -3.86 10.03 13.05
CA PRO A 77 -4.48 9.73 11.76
C PRO A 77 -5.06 8.32 11.68
N CYS A 78 -6.33 8.23 11.30
CA CYS A 78 -7.11 6.98 11.25
C CYS A 78 -7.79 6.78 9.90
N THR A 79 -8.21 5.56 9.63
CA THR A 79 -9.11 5.22 8.53
C THR A 79 -10.53 5.71 8.84
N PRO A 80 -11.45 5.72 7.86
CA PRO A 80 -12.86 5.99 8.11
C PRO A 80 -13.48 5.07 9.17
N TRP A 81 -12.92 3.86 9.34
CA TRP A 81 -13.33 2.87 10.35
C TRP A 81 -12.52 2.95 11.65
N GLY A 82 -11.77 4.02 11.90
CA GLY A 82 -11.08 4.26 13.16
C GLY A 82 -9.74 3.54 13.36
N LYS A 83 -9.29 2.70 12.41
CA LYS A 83 -7.97 2.03 12.51
C LYS A 83 -6.83 3.02 12.26
N ILE A 84 -5.78 2.95 13.06
CA ILE A 84 -4.60 3.80 12.92
C ILE A 84 -3.92 3.58 11.55
N THR A 85 -3.54 4.66 10.87
CA THR A 85 -2.94 4.61 9.52
C THR A 85 -1.42 4.78 9.47
N LYS A 86 -0.80 5.29 10.55
CA LYS A 86 0.68 5.36 10.66
C LYS A 86 1.19 4.27 11.61
N GLY A 87 2.13 3.45 11.13
CA GLY A 87 2.86 2.47 11.95
C GLY A 87 2.12 1.17 12.28
N LEU A 88 0.78 1.14 12.29
CA LEU A 88 0.01 -0.07 12.60
C LEU A 88 0.24 -1.18 11.56
N LYS A 89 0.79 -2.33 11.99
CA LYS A 89 0.97 -3.52 11.14
C LYS A 89 -0.38 -4.24 10.96
N THR A 90 -0.80 -4.45 9.71
CA THR A 90 -2.09 -5.09 9.38
C THR A 90 -2.00 -6.59 9.11
N ARG A 91 -0.79 -7.14 8.90
CA ARG A 91 -0.57 -8.57 8.65
C ARG A 91 -0.71 -9.36 9.95
N LYS A 92 -1.62 -10.33 9.96
CA LYS A 92 -1.75 -11.35 11.02
C LYS A 92 -0.66 -12.43 10.88
N LYS A 93 -0.39 -13.16 11.96
CA LYS A 93 0.48 -14.35 11.91
C LYS A 93 -0.14 -15.39 10.97
N LYS A 94 0.66 -15.93 10.05
CA LYS A 94 0.25 -16.94 9.07
C LYS A 94 1.32 -18.01 8.95
N SER A 95 0.95 -19.23 8.53
CA SER A 95 1.91 -20.31 8.25
C SER A 95 2.99 -19.89 7.26
N SER A 96 2.63 -19.06 6.27
CA SER A 96 3.56 -18.47 5.30
C SER A 96 4.67 -17.61 5.91
N ASP A 97 4.57 -17.21 7.18
CA ASP A 97 5.63 -16.45 7.86
C ASP A 97 6.93 -17.27 7.98
N ALA A 98 6.82 -18.60 8.07
CA ALA A 98 7.97 -19.51 8.08
C ALA A 98 8.82 -19.44 6.79
N LEU A 99 8.22 -19.02 5.68
CA LEU A 99 8.91 -18.89 4.40
C LEU A 99 9.59 -17.52 4.23
N ILE A 100 9.44 -16.60 5.17
CA ILE A 100 9.98 -15.24 5.06
C ILE A 100 11.27 -15.14 5.87
N VAL A 101 12.38 -14.91 5.17
CA VAL A 101 13.70 -14.75 5.78
C VAL A 101 13.89 -13.31 6.28
N LYS A 102 13.51 -12.32 5.47
CA LYS A 102 13.65 -10.90 5.80
C LYS A 102 12.44 -10.11 5.31
N ARG A 103 11.81 -9.35 6.21
CA ARG A 103 10.71 -8.46 5.85
C ARG A 103 11.20 -7.28 5.01
N ARG A 104 10.31 -6.75 4.15
CA ARG A 104 10.58 -5.53 3.37
C ARG A 104 11.08 -4.40 4.28
N LYS A 105 12.18 -3.76 3.89
CA LYS A 105 12.62 -2.49 4.46
C LYS A 105 12.08 -1.39 3.53
N LYS A 106 11.57 -0.32 4.13
CA LYS A 106 11.17 0.87 3.38
C LYS A 106 12.42 1.63 2.94
#